data_AF-A0A7S1AK44-F1
#
_entry.id   AF-A0A7S1AK44-F1
#
_cell.length_a   1.000
_cell.length_b   1.000
_cell.length_c   1.000
_cell.angle_alpha   90.00
_cell.angle_beta   90.00
_cell.angle_gamma   90.00
#
_symmetry.space_group_name_H-M   'P 1'
#
loop_
_entity.id
_entity.type
_entity.pdbx_description
1 polymer ?
#
loop_
_entity_poly.entity_id
_entity_poly.type
_entity_poly.pdbx_seq_one_letter_code
_entity_poly.pdbx_strand_id
1 'polypeptide(L)'
;KNLHYILCHSPVGDDFRIRGRKFPALISSTVVDVFMPWPRDALDGVARRFLATLQNAGNIQEEKMLAAVAANMAETHLSIDEANKRFLLEERRYNYTTPKSFLELLTFYTKMLTTRQTDVTNNQDR
;
A
#
# COMPACT_ATOMS: atom_id res chain seq x y z
N LYS A 1 -31.69 -0.61 19.01
CA LYS A 1 -31.50 0.63 18.23
C LYS A 1 -30.05 1.12 18.17
N ASN A 2 -29.11 0.54 18.94
CA ASN A 2 -27.72 1.04 19.01
C ASN A 2 -26.72 0.08 18.34
N LEU A 3 -27.20 -0.86 17.54
CA LEU A 3 -26.38 -1.92 16.98
C LEU A 3 -26.06 -1.61 15.53
N HIS A 4 -24.78 -1.32 15.28
CA HIS A 4 -24.22 -1.14 13.96
C HIS A 4 -23.20 -2.24 13.73
N TYR A 5 -23.36 -3.00 12.66
CA TYR A 5 -22.39 -4.02 12.24
C TYR A 5 -21.71 -3.58 10.95
N ILE A 6 -20.41 -3.83 10.88
CA ILE A 6 -19.60 -3.63 9.68
C ILE A 6 -19.17 -5.00 9.18
N LEU A 7 -19.46 -5.27 7.91
CA LEU A 7 -19.07 -6.51 7.25
C LEU A 7 -18.01 -6.19 6.20
N CYS A 8 -16.86 -6.85 6.29
CA CYS A 8 -15.77 -6.67 5.34
C CYS A 8 -15.69 -7.88 4.41
N HIS A 9 -15.87 -7.65 3.12
CA HIS A 9 -15.80 -8.69 2.09
C HIS A 9 -14.73 -8.34 1.05
N SER A 10 -14.00 -9.35 0.59
CA SER A 10 -13.15 -9.20 -0.58
C SER A 10 -14.02 -9.20 -1.85
N PRO A 11 -13.81 -8.27 -2.79
CA PRO A 11 -14.46 -8.31 -4.10
C PRO A 11 -13.84 -9.39 -5.01
N VAL A 12 -12.73 -10.02 -4.59
CA VAL A 12 -12.03 -11.05 -5.36
C VAL A 12 -12.77 -12.37 -5.27
N GLY A 13 -13.08 -12.96 -6.43
CA GLY A 13 -13.75 -14.25 -6.55
C GLY A 13 -15.28 -14.17 -6.48
N ASP A 14 -15.92 -15.34 -6.44
CA ASP A 14 -17.38 -15.46 -6.53
C ASP A 14 -18.11 -15.49 -5.18
N ASP A 15 -17.35 -15.56 -4.09
CA ASP A 15 -17.88 -15.77 -2.74
C ASP A 15 -18.88 -14.70 -2.31
N PHE A 16 -18.53 -13.42 -2.50
CA PHE A 16 -19.41 -12.32 -2.13
C PHE A 16 -20.69 -12.34 -2.97
N ARG A 17 -20.58 -12.60 -4.28
CA ARG A 17 -21.73 -12.74 -5.19
C ARG A 17 -22.65 -13.88 -4.79
N ILE A 18 -22.10 -15.04 -4.43
CA ILE A 18 -22.88 -16.21 -3.97
C ILE A 18 -23.59 -15.89 -2.66
N ARG A 19 -22.92 -15.25 -1.70
CA ARG A 19 -23.52 -14.87 -0.41
C ARG A 19 -24.60 -13.79 -0.58
N GLY A 20 -24.38 -12.80 -1.43
CA GLY A 20 -25.37 -11.77 -1.75
C GLY A 20 -26.67 -12.33 -2.35
N ARG A 21 -26.57 -13.39 -3.17
CA ARG A 21 -27.74 -14.12 -3.69
C ARG A 21 -28.44 -14.97 -2.62
N LYS A 22 -27.68 -15.59 -1.70
CA LYS A 22 -28.22 -16.40 -0.60
C LYS A 22 -28.89 -15.54 0.49
N PHE A 23 -28.37 -14.34 0.74
CA PHE A 23 -28.80 -13.45 1.82
C PHE A 23 -29.08 -12.03 1.28
N PRO A 24 -30.29 -11.76 0.74
CA PRO A 24 -30.62 -10.48 0.12
C PRO A 24 -30.46 -9.26 1.04
N ALA A 25 -30.61 -9.45 2.35
CA ALA A 25 -30.40 -8.39 3.36
C ALA A 25 -29.00 -7.78 3.31
N LEU A 26 -27.99 -8.53 2.85
CA LEU A 26 -26.63 -8.02 2.66
C LEU A 26 -26.58 -6.88 1.63
N ILE A 27 -27.50 -6.84 0.67
CA ILE A 27 -27.54 -5.81 -0.38
C ILE A 27 -28.62 -4.77 -0.07
N SER A 28 -29.78 -5.19 0.45
CA SER A 28 -30.93 -4.29 0.65
C SER A 28 -30.89 -3.51 1.97
N SER A 29 -30.23 -4.04 3.01
CA SER A 29 -30.25 -3.47 4.36
C SER A 29 -28.89 -3.00 4.85
N THR A 30 -27.87 -3.00 3.98
CA THR A 30 -26.54 -2.48 4.29
C THR A 30 -26.21 -1.29 3.38
N VAL A 31 -25.34 -0.41 3.87
CA VAL A 31 -24.71 0.62 3.04
C VAL A 31 -23.40 0.05 2.54
N VAL A 32 -23.22 0.01 1.22
CA VAL A 32 -22.01 -0.51 0.59
C VAL A 32 -20.99 0.61 0.46
N ASP A 33 -19.84 0.42 1.10
CA ASP A 33 -18.65 1.26 0.91
C ASP A 33 -17.59 0.45 0.16
N VAL A 34 -17.09 1.00 -0.95
CA VAL A 34 -16.17 0.30 -1.86
C VAL A 34 -14.78 0.90 -1.75
N PHE A 35 -13.84 0.05 -1.34
CA PHE A 35 -12.44 0.42 -1.22
C PHE A 35 -11.76 0.27 -2.57
N MET A 36 -11.53 1.41 -3.24
CA MET A 36 -10.82 1.47 -4.51
C MET A 36 -9.30 1.39 -4.30
N PRO A 37 -8.54 0.95 -5.32
CA PRO A 37 -7.08 1.09 -5.31
C PRO A 37 -6.68 2.55 -5.03
N TRP A 38 -5.58 2.74 -4.32
CA TRP A 38 -5.12 4.09 -3.99
C TRP A 38 -4.68 4.81 -5.27
N PRO A 39 -5.22 6.03 -5.54
CA PRO A 39 -4.73 6.84 -6.64
C PRO A 39 -3.28 7.28 -6.36
N ARG A 40 -2.59 7.68 -7.42
CA ARG A 40 -1.22 8.18 -7.35
C ARG A 40 -1.02 9.24 -6.26
N ASP A 41 -1.94 10.19 -6.14
CA ASP A 41 -1.84 11.28 -5.16
C ASP A 41 -1.99 10.78 -3.72
N ALA A 42 -2.81 9.74 -3.50
CA ALA A 42 -2.90 9.11 -2.19
C ALA A 42 -1.62 8.34 -1.84
N LEU A 43 -1.03 7.64 -2.81
CA LEU A 43 0.26 6.95 -2.62
C LEU A 43 1.37 7.96 -2.28
N ASP A 44 1.45 9.08 -2.99
CA ASP A 44 2.42 10.15 -2.72
C ASP A 44 2.21 10.74 -1.32
N GLY A 45 0.97 11.06 -0.95
CA GLY A 45 0.63 11.60 0.37
C GLY A 45 0.97 10.64 1.51
N VAL A 46 0.67 9.34 1.36
CA VAL A 46 1.02 8.32 2.35
C VAL A 46 2.53 8.15 2.44
N ALA A 47 3.24 8.08 1.31
CA ALA A 47 4.69 7.95 1.28
C ALA A 47 5.37 9.14 1.96
N ARG A 48 4.98 10.38 1.63
CA ARG A 48 5.51 11.60 2.30
C ARG A 48 5.32 11.55 3.80
N ARG A 49 4.12 11.20 4.27
CA ARG A 49 3.82 11.11 5.71
C ARG A 49 4.69 10.05 6.40
N PHE A 50 4.95 8.93 5.73
CA PHE A 50 5.80 7.86 6.28
C PHE A 50 7.27 8.30 6.32
N LEU A 51 7.78 8.86 5.22
CA LEU A 51 9.15 9.33 5.06
C LEU A 51 9.48 10.56 5.90
N ALA A 52 8.49 11.36 6.31
CA ALA A 52 8.70 12.47 7.24
C ALA A 52 9.34 12.00 8.57
N THR A 53 9.10 10.75 8.96
CA THR A 53 9.78 10.14 10.13
C THR A 53 11.30 10.05 9.93
N LEU A 54 11.76 9.72 8.72
CA LEU A 54 13.17 9.67 8.36
C LEU A 54 13.78 11.08 8.24
N GLN A 55 13.00 12.04 7.76
CA GLN A 55 13.43 13.44 7.72
C GLN A 55 13.66 14.00 9.13
N ASN A 56 12.73 13.75 10.05
CA ASN A 56 12.84 14.18 11.45
C ASN A 56 14.02 13.53 12.18
N ALA A 57 14.38 12.30 11.80
CA ALA A 57 15.56 11.60 12.31
C ALA A 57 16.88 12.03 11.63
N GLY A 58 16.82 12.98 10.68
CA GLY A 58 17.99 13.50 9.98
C GLY A 58 18.53 12.58 8.87
N ASN A 59 17.86 11.47 8.58
CA ASN A 59 18.27 10.52 7.54
C ASN A 59 18.07 11.10 6.12
N ILE A 60 17.11 12.02 5.96
CA ILE A 60 16.81 12.75 4.71
C ILE A 60 16.79 14.24 5.06
N GLN A 61 17.76 15.01 4.54
CA GLN A 61 17.88 16.43 4.91
C GLN A 61 17.10 17.37 3.99
N GLU A 62 16.97 17.04 2.71
CA GLU A 62 16.34 17.91 1.72
C GLU A 62 14.90 17.49 1.41
N GLU A 63 13.95 18.44 1.55
CA GLU A 63 12.52 18.20 1.24
C GLU A 63 12.30 17.77 -0.21
N LYS A 64 13.08 18.33 -1.14
CA LYS A 64 13.02 17.96 -2.55
C LYS A 64 13.39 16.49 -2.77
N MET A 65 14.37 15.99 -2.02
CA MET A 65 14.77 14.58 -2.05
C MET A 65 13.66 13.69 -1.48
N LEU A 66 13.06 14.07 -0.36
CA LEU A 66 11.92 13.36 0.22
C LEU A 66 10.76 13.23 -0.78
N ALA A 67 10.40 14.34 -1.42
CA ALA A 67 9.35 14.38 -2.43
C ALA A 67 9.67 13.49 -3.63
N ALA A 68 10.93 13.47 -4.10
CA ALA A 68 11.36 12.62 -5.20
C ALA A 68 11.30 11.13 -4.83
N VAL A 69 11.73 10.76 -3.61
CA VAL A 69 11.65 9.38 -3.11
C VAL A 69 10.20 8.93 -2.95
N ALA A 70 9.33 9.78 -2.39
CA ALA A 70 7.89 9.50 -2.26
C ALA A 70 7.25 9.25 -3.62
N ALA A 71 7.51 10.13 -4.59
CA ALA A 71 7.00 9.97 -5.96
C ALA A 71 7.52 8.68 -6.61
N ASN A 72 8.80 8.35 -6.43
CA ASN A 72 9.38 7.12 -6.97
C ASN A 72 8.74 5.85 -6.36
N MET A 73 8.46 5.86 -5.06
CA MET A 73 7.77 4.75 -4.39
C MET A 73 6.36 4.55 -4.94
N ALA A 74 5.63 5.65 -5.16
CA ALA A 74 4.30 5.59 -5.77
C ALA A 74 4.36 5.02 -7.19
N GLU A 75 5.28 5.51 -8.04
CA GLU A 75 5.46 4.97 -9.40
C GLU A 75 5.85 3.50 -9.40
N THR A 76 6.76 3.10 -8.50
CA THR A 76 7.18 1.70 -8.37
C THR A 76 5.98 0.82 -8.04
N HIS A 77 5.14 1.24 -7.09
CA HIS A 77 3.93 0.49 -6.73
C HIS A 77 2.94 0.37 -7.90
N LEU A 78 2.71 1.46 -8.64
CA LEU A 78 1.84 1.46 -9.80
C LEU A 78 2.38 0.60 -10.96
N SER A 79 3.71 0.54 -11.12
CA SER A 79 4.34 -0.28 -12.16
C SER A 79 4.09 -1.79 -11.98
N ILE A 80 3.85 -2.23 -10.73
CA ILE A 80 3.58 -3.64 -10.39
C ILE A 80 2.27 -4.11 -11.03
N ASP A 81 1.28 -3.22 -11.21
CA ASP A 81 0.01 -3.61 -11.82
C ASP A 81 0.20 -4.06 -13.27
N GLU A 82 1.09 -3.40 -14.01
CA GLU A 82 1.41 -3.80 -15.39
C GLU A 82 2.23 -5.10 -15.41
N ALA A 83 3.15 -5.29 -14.44
CA ALA A 83 3.88 -6.53 -14.27
C ALA A 83 2.94 -7.71 -13.94
N ASN A 84 1.94 -7.49 -13.07
CA ASN A 84 0.96 -8.51 -12.68
C ASN A 84 0.06 -8.93 -13.85
N LYS A 85 -0.28 -8.01 -14.78
CA LYS A 85 -0.99 -8.37 -16.01
C LYS A 85 -0.17 -9.31 -16.89
N ARG A 86 1.12 -9.02 -17.06
CA ARG A 86 2.03 -9.89 -17.83
C ARG A 86 2.18 -11.25 -17.15
N PHE A 87 2.39 -11.26 -15.84
CA PHE A 87 2.47 -12.47 -15.04
C PHE A 87 1.21 -13.35 -15.17
N LEU A 88 0.03 -12.74 -15.19
CA LEU A 88 -1.22 -13.48 -15.40
C LEU A 88 -1.28 -14.15 -16.79
N LEU A 89 -0.80 -13.48 -17.83
CA LEU A 89 -0.78 -14.02 -19.19
C LEU A 89 0.15 -15.22 -19.32
N GLU A 90 1.31 -15.16 -18.67
CA GLU A 90 2.37 -16.17 -18.76
C GLU A 90 2.09 -17.36 -17.83
N GLU A 91 1.81 -17.09 -16.55
CA GLU A 91 1.72 -18.11 -15.49
C GLU A 91 0.29 -18.52 -15.16
N ARG A 92 -0.72 -17.83 -15.72
CA ARG A 92 -2.15 -18.04 -15.42
C ARG A 92 -2.48 -17.99 -13.93
N ARG A 93 -1.67 -17.24 -13.16
CA ARG A 93 -1.81 -17.04 -11.72
C ARG A 93 -2.01 -15.55 -11.45
N TYR A 94 -2.97 -15.25 -10.58
CA TYR A 94 -3.17 -13.88 -10.12
C TYR A 94 -2.17 -13.53 -9.03
N ASN A 95 -1.50 -12.40 -9.20
CA ASN A 95 -0.81 -11.69 -8.13
C ASN A 95 -1.52 -10.37 -7.89
N TYR A 96 -1.83 -10.06 -6.63
CA TYR A 96 -2.64 -8.90 -6.27
C TYR A 96 -1.79 -7.85 -5.58
N THR A 97 -1.79 -6.65 -6.14
CA THR A 97 -1.26 -5.47 -5.48
C THR A 97 -2.27 -4.99 -4.43
N THR A 98 -1.82 -4.75 -3.19
CA THR A 98 -2.67 -4.21 -2.13
C THR A 98 -2.03 -2.98 -1.49
N PRO A 99 -2.82 -2.05 -0.92
CA PRO A 99 -2.28 -0.93 -0.14
C PRO A 99 -1.37 -1.40 1.00
N LYS A 100 -1.61 -2.59 1.56
CA LYS A 100 -0.72 -3.19 2.57
C LYS A 100 0.68 -3.45 2.02
N SER A 101 0.80 -4.00 0.81
CA SER A 101 2.09 -4.23 0.16
C SER A 101 2.85 -2.92 -0.06
N PHE A 102 2.15 -1.80 -0.31
CA PHE A 102 2.78 -0.48 -0.36
C PHE A 102 3.35 -0.05 1.00
N LEU A 103 2.57 -0.20 2.08
CA LEU A 103 3.04 0.12 3.43
C LEU A 103 4.24 -0.75 3.85
N GLU A 104 4.27 -2.01 3.41
CA GLU A 104 5.41 -2.91 3.61
C GLU A 104 6.65 -2.42 2.85
N LEU A 105 6.51 -1.93 1.61
CA LEU A 105 7.60 -1.28 0.87
C LEU A 105 8.17 -0.07 1.63
N LEU A 106 7.30 0.81 2.14
CA LEU A 106 7.71 2.00 2.91
C LEU A 106 8.46 1.61 4.19
N THR A 107 7.92 0.63 4.92
CA THR A 107 8.52 0.12 6.16
C THR A 107 9.87 -0.53 5.89
N PHE A 108 9.95 -1.35 4.84
CA PHE A 108 11.18 -1.98 4.40
C PHE A 108 12.26 -0.95 4.05
N TYR A 109 11.90 0.06 3.25
CA TYR A 109 12.83 1.11 2.86
C TYR A 109 13.35 1.90 4.07
N THR A 110 12.45 2.27 4.98
CA THR A 110 12.80 2.99 6.21
C THR A 110 13.84 2.21 7.01
N LYS A 111 13.57 0.92 7.27
CA LYS A 111 14.49 0.04 8.00
C LYS A 111 15.83 -0.09 7.27
N MET A 112 15.80 -0.35 5.97
CA MET A 112 16.99 -0.52 5.15
C MET A 112 17.87 0.74 5.18
N LEU A 113 17.29 1.92 4.99
CA LEU A 113 18.02 3.18 4.95
C LEU A 113 18.68 3.48 6.30
N THR A 114 17.94 3.36 7.40
CA THR A 114 18.47 3.60 8.75
C THR A 114 19.62 2.64 9.06
N THR A 115 19.46 1.34 8.81
CA THR A 115 20.54 0.36 9.02
C THR A 115 21.79 0.73 8.22
N ARG A 116 21.63 1.05 6.93
CA ARG A 116 22.78 1.39 6.07
C ARG A 116 23.50 2.66 6.52
N GLN A 117 22.76 3.69 6.94
CA GLN A 117 23.38 4.92 7.43
C GLN A 117 24.12 4.70 8.74
N THR A 118 23.53 3.94 9.68
CA THR A 118 24.21 3.56 10.92
C THR A 118 25.49 2.76 10.65
N ASP A 119 25.47 1.81 9.72
CA ASP A 119 26.66 1.03 9.35
C ASP A 119 27.76 1.94 8.76
N VAL A 120 27.39 2.91 7.93
CA VAL A 120 28.34 3.88 7.36
C VAL A 120 28.95 4.76 8.44
N THR A 121 28.14 5.31 9.35
CA THR A 121 28.64 6.11 10.48
C THR A 121 29.59 5.31 11.36
N ASN A 122 29.22 4.08 11.74
CA ASN A 122 30.06 3.18 12.54
C ASN A 122 31.39 2.84 11.86
N ASN A 123 31.42 2.77 10.52
CA ASN A 123 32.65 2.52 9.77
C ASN A 123 33.51 3.78 9.60
N GLN A 124 32.94 4.97 9.69
CA GLN A 124 33.69 6.23 9.69
C GLN A 124 34.35 6.52 11.04
N ASP A 125 33.73 6.07 12.14
CA ASP A 125 34.24 6.23 13.51
C ASP A 125 35.34 5.20 13.88
N ARG A 126 35.58 4.21 13.01
CA ARG A 126 36.61 3.17 13.16
C ARG A 126 37.89 3.53 12.42
#